data_AF-A0A7S0HS50-F1
#
_entry.id   AF-A0A7S0HS50-F1
#
_cell.length_a   1.000
_cell.length_b   1.000
_cell.length_c   1.000
_cell.angle_alpha   90.00
_cell.angle_beta   90.00
_cell.angle_gamma   90.00
#
_symmetry.space_group_name_H-M   'P 1'
#
loop_
_entity.id
_entity.type
_entity.pdbx_description
1 polymer ?
#
loop_
_entity_poly.entity_id
_entity_poly.type
_entity_poly.pdbx_seq_one_letter_code
_entity_poly.pdbx_strand_id
1 'polypeptide(L)'
;GCLGFSGSRFHCRALAELITSRGRDALMHACEIANNNNAEVIYGDTDSVMIHSGTDNLAEARKMANALKGEINKHYRCMEIDIDGVMKCMLLLKKKKYAALMVEEKPDGSLVTTRETKGLDLVRRDWCTLSRQAGSAVLDFILSGKARDEVVSEICAYLSDVKDKVDKNELGIEQYIITKQLTKAPQDYPDAKSQPHVCVAKAMIEQGEHVGPGAVIEYVICVDQSKSSVSERAYHPKTVLRAEGMLQVDTAWYMAQQLHPPIWRLCEPIEGIESAQVAECLGLDPAKFHRSEMASSAAEGAGSYQNSAASARDLSRFAGAE
;
A
#
# COMPACT_ATOMS: atom_id res chain seq x y z
N GLY A 1 -8.71 18.80 13.59
CA GLY A 1 -9.94 19.58 13.87
C GLY A 1 -9.62 21.02 14.22
N CYS A 2 -10.64 21.87 14.37
CA CYS A 2 -10.48 23.33 14.58
C CYS A 2 -9.59 23.70 15.77
N LEU A 3 -9.72 23.00 16.90
CA LEU A 3 -8.92 23.27 18.11
C LEU A 3 -7.41 23.08 17.87
N GLY A 4 -7.01 22.12 17.03
CA GLY A 4 -5.61 21.83 16.73
C GLY A 4 -5.02 22.62 15.55
N PHE A 5 -5.84 23.34 14.79
CA PHE A 5 -5.37 24.09 13.62
C PHE A 5 -4.89 25.48 14.03
N SER A 6 -3.60 25.76 13.82
CA SER A 6 -2.97 27.03 14.22
C SER A 6 -3.58 28.27 13.56
N GLY A 7 -4.14 28.13 12.35
CA GLY A 7 -4.85 29.20 11.66
C GLY A 7 -6.31 29.37 12.10
N SER A 8 -6.81 28.58 13.04
CA SER A 8 -8.20 28.69 13.51
C SER A 8 -8.35 29.84 14.52
N ARG A 9 -9.46 30.58 14.41
CA ARG A 9 -9.87 31.56 15.44
C ARG A 9 -10.05 30.92 16.83
N PHE A 10 -10.39 29.64 16.87
CA PHE A 10 -10.62 28.87 18.10
C PHE A 10 -9.48 27.89 18.39
N HIS A 11 -8.26 28.19 17.95
CA HIS A 11 -7.11 27.35 18.22
C HIS A 11 -6.86 27.25 19.73
N CYS A 12 -6.86 26.02 20.25
CA CYS A 12 -6.51 25.72 21.62
C CYS A 12 -5.74 24.40 21.65
N ARG A 13 -4.41 24.50 21.56
CA ARG A 13 -3.50 23.36 21.51
C ARG A 13 -3.67 22.42 22.71
N ALA A 14 -3.76 22.95 23.93
CA ALA A 14 -3.90 22.16 25.15
C ALA A 14 -5.16 21.28 25.15
N LEU A 15 -6.30 21.80 24.66
CA LEU A 15 -7.53 21.01 24.53
C LEU A 15 -7.40 19.93 23.45
N ALA A 16 -6.76 20.24 22.33
CA ALA A 16 -6.51 19.24 21.29
C ALA A 16 -5.58 18.11 21.81
N GLU A 17 -4.53 18.45 22.54
CA GLU A 17 -3.61 17.48 23.17
C GLU A 17 -4.36 16.61 24.18
N LEU A 18 -5.18 17.21 25.06
CA LEU A 18 -5.99 16.47 26.01
C LEU A 18 -6.94 15.48 25.33
N ILE A 19 -7.66 15.90 24.29
CA ILE A 19 -8.57 15.04 23.52
C ILE A 19 -7.81 13.87 22.91
N THR A 20 -6.68 14.13 22.24
CA THR A 20 -5.88 13.05 21.61
C THR A 20 -5.25 12.11 22.62
N SER A 21 -4.85 12.61 23.80
CA SER A 21 -4.37 11.77 24.91
C SER A 21 -5.48 10.84 25.40
N ARG A 22 -6.69 11.36 25.60
CA ARG A 22 -7.84 10.53 26.02
C ARG A 22 -8.24 9.49 24.98
N GLY A 23 -8.08 9.81 23.70
CA GLY A 23 -8.26 8.83 22.62
C GLY A 23 -7.25 7.68 22.71
N ARG A 24 -5.96 8.00 22.89
CA ARG A 24 -4.91 6.97 23.08
C ARG A 24 -5.15 6.13 24.33
N ASP A 25 -5.46 6.76 25.45
CA ASP A 25 -5.78 6.06 26.71
C ASP A 25 -6.93 5.07 26.50
N ALA A 26 -7.98 5.49 25.80
CA ALA A 26 -9.14 4.64 25.53
C ALA A 26 -8.80 3.46 24.60
N LEU A 27 -7.99 3.69 23.56
CA LEU A 27 -7.53 2.64 22.66
C LEU A 27 -6.68 1.60 23.41
N MET A 28 -5.72 2.06 24.21
CA MET A 28 -4.85 1.19 25.01
C MET A 28 -5.67 0.37 26.01
N HIS A 29 -6.62 1.00 26.69
CA HIS A 29 -7.51 0.31 27.62
C HIS A 29 -8.39 -0.75 26.92
N ALA A 30 -8.90 -0.46 25.70
CA ALA A 30 -9.62 -1.46 24.91
C ALA A 30 -8.74 -2.66 24.54
N CYS A 31 -7.47 -2.43 24.17
CA CYS A 31 -6.50 -3.50 23.90
C CYS A 31 -6.19 -4.32 25.15
N GLU A 32 -6.05 -3.69 26.32
CA GLU A 32 -5.85 -4.38 27.60
C GLU A 32 -7.04 -5.27 27.96
N ILE A 33 -8.27 -4.78 27.82
CA ILE A 33 -9.49 -5.57 28.02
C ILE A 33 -9.52 -6.76 27.07
N ALA A 34 -9.19 -6.57 25.79
CA ALA A 34 -9.16 -7.65 24.80
C ALA A 34 -8.15 -8.74 25.20
N ASN A 35 -6.91 -8.35 25.51
CA ASN A 35 -5.87 -9.29 25.92
C ASN A 35 -6.23 -10.05 27.21
N ASN A 36 -6.85 -9.38 28.19
CA ASN A 36 -7.33 -10.01 29.43
C ASN A 36 -8.48 -11.00 29.22
N ASN A 37 -9.20 -10.89 28.10
CA ASN A 37 -10.25 -11.82 27.68
C ASN A 37 -9.73 -12.88 26.68
N ASN A 38 -8.40 -13.09 26.64
CA ASN A 38 -7.73 -14.04 25.75
C ASN A 38 -7.99 -13.78 24.25
N ALA A 39 -8.34 -12.53 23.88
CA ALA A 39 -8.47 -12.12 22.50
C ALA A 39 -7.14 -11.55 21.99
N GLU A 40 -6.66 -12.04 20.86
CA GLU A 40 -5.39 -11.61 20.29
C GLU A 40 -5.59 -10.32 19.48
N VAL A 41 -5.02 -9.21 19.97
CA VAL A 41 -5.00 -7.93 19.24
C VAL A 41 -3.90 -7.97 18.18
N ILE A 42 -4.28 -7.92 16.90
CA ILE A 42 -3.32 -7.97 15.78
C ILE A 42 -2.98 -6.58 15.22
N TYR A 43 -3.86 -5.59 15.41
CA TYR A 43 -3.64 -4.23 14.93
C TYR A 43 -4.53 -3.21 15.66
N GLY A 44 -4.10 -1.95 15.70
CA GLY A 44 -4.93 -0.84 16.15
C GLY A 44 -4.51 0.47 15.48
N ASP A 45 -5.49 1.33 15.18
CA ASP A 45 -5.26 2.68 14.63
C ASP A 45 -6.30 3.65 15.16
N THR A 46 -5.83 4.69 15.87
CA THR A 46 -6.59 5.86 16.35
C THR A 46 -7.81 5.54 17.22
N ASP A 47 -8.84 4.94 16.65
CA ASP A 47 -10.15 4.60 17.21
C ASP A 47 -10.62 3.18 16.84
N SER A 48 -9.76 2.36 16.22
CA SER A 48 -10.06 1.00 15.78
C SER A 48 -9.08 -0.02 16.37
N VAL A 49 -9.59 -1.21 16.67
CA VAL A 49 -8.82 -2.39 17.12
C VAL A 49 -9.23 -3.59 16.27
N MET A 50 -8.26 -4.35 15.79
CA MET A 50 -8.47 -5.58 15.04
C MET A 50 -8.06 -6.78 15.89
N ILE A 51 -8.96 -7.74 15.98
CA ILE A 51 -8.84 -8.92 16.82
C ILE A 51 -8.79 -10.17 15.93
N HIS A 52 -7.83 -11.04 16.18
CA HIS A 52 -7.79 -12.37 15.56
C HIS A 52 -8.74 -13.30 16.32
N SER A 53 -9.76 -13.80 15.63
CA SER A 53 -10.82 -14.63 16.21
C SER A 53 -10.38 -16.07 16.50
N GLY A 54 -9.33 -16.56 15.85
CA GLY A 54 -8.86 -17.95 15.97
C GLY A 54 -9.87 -19.02 15.51
N THR A 55 -10.93 -18.63 14.78
CA THR A 55 -11.98 -19.53 14.29
C THR A 55 -12.40 -19.16 12.87
N ASP A 56 -12.67 -20.17 12.06
CA ASP A 56 -13.24 -20.04 10.71
C ASP A 56 -14.77 -19.90 10.72
N ASN A 57 -15.41 -20.06 11.90
CA ASN A 57 -16.86 -19.94 12.04
C ASN A 57 -17.27 -18.49 12.31
N LEU A 58 -17.93 -17.87 11.32
CA LEU A 58 -18.42 -16.50 11.40
C LEU A 58 -19.33 -16.23 12.61
N ALA A 59 -20.19 -17.19 12.98
CA ALA A 59 -21.10 -17.02 14.11
C ALA A 59 -20.35 -16.97 15.45
N GLU A 60 -19.29 -17.79 15.58
CA GLU A 60 -18.42 -17.77 16.76
C GLU A 60 -17.60 -16.49 16.83
N ALA A 61 -17.02 -16.05 15.71
CA ALA A 61 -16.30 -14.79 15.62
C ALA A 61 -17.18 -13.59 16.01
N ARG A 62 -18.43 -13.53 15.51
CA ARG A 62 -19.40 -12.50 15.90
C ARG A 62 -19.80 -12.58 17.36
N LYS A 63 -19.94 -13.79 17.92
CA LYS A 63 -20.25 -13.97 19.35
C LYS A 63 -19.11 -13.44 20.21
N MET A 64 -17.86 -13.75 19.87
CA MET A 64 -16.67 -13.22 20.52
C MET A 64 -16.63 -11.69 20.44
N ALA A 65 -16.83 -11.13 19.25
CA ALA A 65 -16.83 -9.68 19.04
C ALA A 65 -17.91 -8.96 19.86
N ASN A 66 -19.14 -9.51 19.93
CA ASN A 66 -20.21 -8.94 20.74
C ASN A 66 -19.93 -9.02 22.25
N ALA A 67 -19.31 -10.11 22.71
CA ALA A 67 -18.91 -10.23 24.11
C ALA A 67 -17.86 -9.17 24.47
N LEU A 68 -16.83 -8.99 23.62
CA LEU A 68 -15.79 -8.00 23.82
C LEU A 68 -16.33 -6.56 23.74
N LYS A 69 -17.18 -6.26 22.75
CA LYS A 69 -17.91 -4.99 22.64
C LYS A 69 -18.65 -4.67 23.94
N GLY A 70 -19.44 -5.65 24.43
CA GLY A 70 -20.21 -5.50 25.65
C GLY A 70 -19.33 -5.27 26.88
N GLU A 71 -18.16 -5.90 26.95
CA GLU A 71 -17.20 -5.69 28.03
C GLU A 71 -16.60 -4.28 27.99
N ILE A 72 -16.06 -3.86 26.84
CA ILE A 72 -15.43 -2.54 26.68
C ILE A 72 -16.43 -1.41 26.99
N ASN A 73 -17.67 -1.51 26.47
CA ASN A 73 -18.68 -0.47 26.64
C ASN A 73 -19.12 -0.28 28.10
N LYS A 74 -18.93 -1.24 29.01
CA LYS A 74 -19.22 -1.06 30.44
C LYS A 74 -18.34 0.03 31.09
N HIS A 75 -17.18 0.32 30.52
CA HIS A 75 -16.22 1.27 31.07
C HIS A 75 -16.48 2.72 30.65
N TYR A 76 -17.41 2.96 29.73
CA TYR A 76 -17.66 4.27 29.16
C TYR A 76 -19.16 4.62 29.20
N ARG A 77 -19.48 5.88 29.49
CA ARG A 77 -20.87 6.34 29.59
C ARG A 77 -21.42 6.92 28.28
N CYS A 78 -20.58 7.62 27.52
CA CYS A 78 -21.00 8.38 26.33
C CYS A 78 -20.25 7.96 25.06
N MET A 79 -19.30 7.04 25.19
CA MET A 79 -18.49 6.54 24.08
C MET A 79 -18.72 5.05 23.99
N GLU A 80 -18.97 4.57 22.78
CA GLU A 80 -19.26 3.16 22.51
C GLU A 80 -18.36 2.69 21.38
N ILE A 81 -17.81 1.49 21.54
CA ILE A 81 -17.22 0.73 20.44
C ILE A 81 -18.30 -0.09 19.77
N ASP A 82 -18.17 -0.28 18.46
CA ASP A 82 -19.03 -1.15 17.67
C ASP A 82 -18.21 -2.06 16.76
N ILE A 83 -18.86 -3.08 16.23
CA ILE A 83 -18.29 -4.02 15.27
C ILE A 83 -18.44 -3.41 13.88
N ASP A 84 -17.35 -2.89 13.34
CA ASP A 84 -17.32 -2.32 11.99
C ASP A 84 -17.47 -3.42 10.91
N GLY A 85 -16.85 -4.58 11.13
CA GLY A 85 -16.99 -5.73 10.24
C GLY A 85 -16.18 -6.94 10.67
N VAL A 86 -16.34 -8.03 9.92
CA VAL A 86 -15.54 -9.25 10.08
C VAL A 86 -14.74 -9.48 8.81
N MET A 87 -13.45 -9.78 8.95
CA MET A 87 -12.54 -10.04 7.84
C MET A 87 -12.31 -11.54 7.71
N LYS A 88 -12.52 -12.10 6.51
CA LYS A 88 -12.20 -13.50 6.20
C LYS A 88 -10.69 -13.73 6.13
N CYS A 89 -9.98 -12.78 5.55
CA CYS A 89 -8.53 -12.83 5.39
C CYS A 89 -8.01 -11.39 5.44
N MET A 90 -6.82 -11.21 5.98
CA MET A 90 -6.15 -9.92 6.08
C MET A 90 -4.67 -10.05 5.75
N LEU A 91 -4.17 -9.16 4.90
CA LEU A 91 -2.76 -8.92 4.65
C LEU A 91 -2.36 -7.60 5.32
N LEU A 92 -1.73 -7.67 6.48
CA LEU A 92 -1.20 -6.51 7.19
C LEU A 92 0.28 -6.31 6.82
N LEU A 93 0.60 -5.20 6.16
CA LEU A 93 1.97 -4.91 5.74
C LEU A 93 2.69 -4.00 6.74
N LYS A 94 2.11 -2.82 6.99
CA LYS A 94 2.64 -1.77 7.87
C LYS A 94 1.49 -0.98 8.50
N LYS A 95 1.81 -0.09 9.44
CA LYS A 95 0.86 0.89 9.96
C LYS A 95 0.14 1.60 8.82
N LYS A 96 -1.20 1.60 8.84
CA LYS A 96 -2.10 2.18 7.83
C LYS A 96 -1.98 1.57 6.43
N LYS A 97 -1.37 0.40 6.30
CA LYS A 97 -1.17 -0.33 5.03
C LYS A 97 -1.59 -1.78 5.17
N TYR A 98 -2.83 -2.06 4.77
CA TYR A 98 -3.39 -3.41 4.79
C TYR A 98 -4.40 -3.61 3.67
N ALA A 99 -4.70 -4.87 3.40
CA ALA A 99 -5.85 -5.28 2.63
C ALA A 99 -6.58 -6.41 3.34
N ALA A 100 -7.89 -6.48 3.18
CA ALA A 100 -8.70 -7.52 3.79
C ALA A 100 -9.90 -7.87 2.90
N LEU A 101 -10.43 -9.08 3.10
CA LEU A 101 -11.73 -9.48 2.57
C LEU A 101 -12.79 -9.34 3.66
N MET A 102 -13.58 -8.28 3.58
CA MET A 102 -14.72 -8.03 4.47
C MET A 102 -15.83 -9.01 4.17
N VAL A 103 -16.49 -9.53 5.20
CA VAL A 103 -17.62 -10.46 5.08
C VAL A 103 -18.91 -9.73 5.37
N GLU A 104 -19.78 -9.67 4.36
CA GLU A 104 -21.12 -9.13 4.45
C GLU A 104 -22.14 -10.25 4.31
N GLU A 105 -23.14 -10.27 5.20
CA GLU A 105 -24.27 -11.17 5.09
C GLU A 105 -25.44 -10.44 4.45
N LYS A 106 -25.89 -10.94 3.30
CA LYS A 106 -27.03 -10.40 2.59
C LYS A 106 -28.34 -10.80 3.28
N PRO A 107 -29.46 -10.09 3.02
CA PRO A 107 -30.76 -10.42 3.59
C PRO A 107 -31.27 -11.84 3.27
N ASP A 108 -30.73 -12.46 2.21
CA ASP A 108 -31.03 -13.83 1.80
C ASP A 108 -30.19 -14.91 2.54
N GLY A 109 -29.32 -14.49 3.46
CA GLY A 109 -28.41 -15.36 4.22
C GLY A 109 -27.14 -15.74 3.46
N SER A 110 -26.93 -15.24 2.24
CA SER A 110 -25.69 -15.47 1.50
C SER A 110 -24.55 -14.58 2.01
N LEU A 111 -23.34 -15.16 2.11
CA LEU A 111 -22.14 -14.41 2.47
C LEU A 111 -21.46 -13.89 1.20
N VAL A 112 -21.17 -12.60 1.18
CA VAL A 112 -20.40 -11.94 0.12
C VAL A 112 -19.12 -11.38 0.73
N THR A 113 -18.01 -11.62 0.03
CA THR A 113 -16.73 -11.03 0.41
C THR A 113 -16.41 -9.82 -0.45
N THR A 114 -16.14 -8.69 0.18
CA THR A 114 -15.74 -7.44 -0.50
C THR A 114 -14.31 -7.10 -0.12
N ARG A 115 -13.49 -6.75 -1.11
CA ARG A 115 -12.08 -6.40 -0.87
C ARG A 115 -11.96 -4.96 -0.39
N GLU A 116 -11.40 -4.78 0.80
CA GLU A 116 -11.00 -3.47 1.31
C GLU A 116 -9.48 -3.33 1.28
N THR A 117 -9.00 -2.15 0.87
CA THR A 117 -7.57 -1.81 0.87
C THR A 117 -7.35 -0.43 1.49
N LYS A 118 -6.36 -0.29 2.37
CA LYS A 118 -5.93 1.00 2.92
C LYS A 118 -4.44 1.22 2.69
N GLY A 119 -4.07 2.41 2.21
CA GLY A 119 -2.69 2.88 2.12
C GLY A 119 -1.74 2.09 1.21
N LEU A 120 -2.26 1.12 0.46
CA LEU A 120 -1.50 0.32 -0.50
C LEU A 120 -1.14 1.13 -1.75
N ASP A 121 -0.08 0.73 -2.43
CA ASP A 121 0.41 1.43 -3.63
C ASP A 121 -0.58 1.36 -4.80
N LEU A 122 -1.38 0.29 -4.86
CA LEU A 122 -2.40 0.07 -5.90
C LEU A 122 -3.49 1.15 -5.96
N VAL A 123 -3.74 1.87 -4.85
CA VAL A 123 -4.71 2.98 -4.82
C VAL A 123 -4.07 4.35 -5.10
N ARG A 124 -2.74 4.42 -5.18
CA ARG A 124 -2.06 5.71 -5.39
C ARG A 124 -1.90 6.01 -6.88
N ARG A 125 -2.01 7.29 -7.20
CA ARG A 125 -1.98 7.82 -8.58
C ARG A 125 -0.59 7.94 -9.19
N ASP A 126 0.44 7.86 -8.34
CA ASP A 126 1.86 7.96 -8.71
C ASP A 126 2.49 6.61 -9.12
N TRP A 127 1.70 5.53 -9.17
CA TRP A 127 2.06 4.27 -9.81
C TRP A 127 1.36 4.13 -11.15
N CYS A 128 2.04 3.53 -12.13
CA CYS A 128 1.46 3.36 -13.46
C CYS A 128 0.24 2.41 -13.45
N THR A 129 -0.59 2.51 -14.48
CA THR A 129 -1.79 1.67 -14.61
C THR A 129 -1.46 0.18 -14.55
N LEU A 130 -0.41 -0.27 -15.24
CA LEU A 130 0.07 -1.65 -15.22
C LEU A 130 0.43 -2.11 -13.80
N SER A 131 1.15 -1.27 -13.05
CA SER A 131 1.56 -1.56 -11.67
C SER A 131 0.34 -1.74 -10.75
N ARG A 132 -0.67 -0.86 -10.89
CA ARG A 132 -1.91 -0.95 -10.10
C ARG A 132 -2.73 -2.19 -10.44
N GLN A 133 -2.82 -2.53 -11.73
CA GLN A 133 -3.52 -3.74 -12.19
C GLN A 133 -2.81 -5.01 -11.73
N ALA A 134 -1.48 -5.09 -11.92
CA ALA A 134 -0.69 -6.22 -11.47
C ALA A 134 -0.73 -6.38 -9.94
N GLY A 135 -0.59 -5.28 -9.20
CA GLY A 135 -0.71 -5.28 -7.75
C GLY A 135 -2.11 -5.71 -7.27
N SER A 136 -3.17 -5.31 -7.98
CA SER A 136 -4.53 -5.78 -7.70
C SER A 136 -4.68 -7.28 -7.91
N ALA A 137 -4.19 -7.81 -9.03
CA ALA A 137 -4.29 -9.25 -9.34
C ALA A 137 -3.48 -10.09 -8.34
N VAL A 138 -2.25 -9.68 -8.04
CA VAL A 138 -1.41 -10.32 -7.02
C VAL A 138 -2.11 -10.31 -5.66
N LEU A 139 -2.71 -9.19 -5.27
CA LEU A 139 -3.45 -9.11 -4.02
C LEU A 139 -4.65 -10.07 -3.99
N ASP A 140 -5.35 -10.25 -5.12
CA ASP A 140 -6.46 -11.21 -5.21
C ASP A 140 -6.00 -12.65 -5.08
N PHE A 141 -4.83 -13.01 -5.62
CA PHE A 141 -4.23 -14.33 -5.40
C PHE A 141 -3.88 -14.54 -3.92
N ILE A 142 -3.28 -13.54 -3.27
CA ILE A 142 -2.91 -13.60 -1.85
C ILE A 142 -4.13 -13.80 -0.95
N LEU A 143 -5.21 -13.06 -1.23
CA LEU A 143 -6.45 -13.11 -0.43
C LEU A 143 -7.40 -14.24 -0.84
N SER A 144 -7.05 -15.06 -1.83
CA SER A 144 -7.92 -16.11 -2.38
C SER A 144 -8.31 -17.19 -1.37
N GLY A 145 -7.48 -17.40 -0.34
CA GLY A 145 -7.61 -18.50 0.63
C GLY A 145 -7.11 -19.86 0.10
N LYS A 146 -6.42 -19.87 -1.04
CA LYS A 146 -5.75 -21.07 -1.59
C LYS A 146 -4.53 -21.45 -0.75
N ALA A 147 -4.04 -22.67 -0.96
CA ALA A 147 -2.78 -23.11 -0.37
C ALA A 147 -1.63 -22.22 -0.82
N ARG A 148 -0.67 -21.99 0.08
CA ARG A 148 0.48 -21.10 -0.15
C ARG A 148 1.20 -21.39 -1.47
N ASP A 149 1.57 -22.65 -1.71
CA ASP A 149 2.31 -23.05 -2.90
C ASP A 149 1.54 -22.75 -4.19
N GLU A 150 0.21 -22.88 -4.16
CA GLU A 150 -0.67 -22.52 -5.28
C GLU A 150 -0.67 -21.01 -5.52
N VAL A 151 -0.79 -20.20 -4.45
CA VAL A 151 -0.72 -18.73 -4.53
C VAL A 151 0.61 -18.28 -5.11
N VAL A 152 1.74 -18.85 -4.63
CA VAL A 152 3.08 -18.53 -5.15
C VAL A 152 3.16 -18.85 -6.64
N SER A 153 2.69 -20.03 -7.04
CA SER A 153 2.69 -20.46 -8.45
C SER A 153 1.84 -19.52 -9.33
N GLU A 154 0.65 -19.11 -8.87
CA GLU A 154 -0.22 -18.20 -9.61
C GLU A 154 0.40 -16.81 -9.78
N ILE A 155 1.01 -16.28 -8.71
CA ILE A 155 1.74 -15.00 -8.77
C ILE A 155 2.88 -15.09 -9.79
N CYS A 156 3.74 -16.09 -9.70
CA CYS A 156 4.87 -16.25 -10.62
C CYS A 156 4.42 -16.41 -12.08
N ALA A 157 3.39 -17.22 -12.33
CA ALA A 157 2.82 -17.41 -13.67
C ALA A 157 2.25 -16.11 -14.23
N TYR A 158 1.49 -15.37 -13.42
CA TYR A 158 0.92 -14.08 -13.82
C TYR A 158 1.99 -13.03 -14.12
N LEU A 159 3.02 -12.90 -13.28
CA LEU A 159 4.11 -11.94 -13.52
C LEU A 159 4.89 -12.26 -14.80
N SER A 160 5.09 -13.55 -15.08
CA SER A 160 5.74 -14.01 -16.32
C SER A 160 4.90 -13.67 -17.55
N ASP A 161 3.56 -13.86 -17.50
CA ASP A 161 2.65 -13.45 -18.56
C ASP A 161 2.65 -11.92 -18.78
N VAL A 162 2.71 -11.13 -17.70
CA VAL A 162 2.87 -9.67 -17.81
C VAL A 162 4.18 -9.32 -18.52
N LYS A 163 5.28 -10.00 -18.18
CA LYS A 163 6.58 -9.79 -18.84
C LYS A 163 6.51 -10.13 -20.33
N ASP A 164 5.91 -11.26 -20.69
CA ASP A 164 5.74 -11.68 -22.07
C ASP A 164 4.95 -10.66 -22.90
N LYS A 165 3.85 -10.12 -22.34
CA LYS A 165 3.04 -9.07 -23.00
C LYS A 165 3.83 -7.79 -23.22
N VAL A 166 4.71 -7.43 -22.29
CA VAL A 166 5.56 -6.25 -22.40
C VAL A 166 6.63 -6.45 -23.48
N ASP A 167 7.26 -7.62 -23.52
CA ASP A 167 8.29 -7.95 -24.53
C ASP A 167 7.73 -8.03 -25.95
N LYS A 168 6.50 -8.54 -26.09
CA LYS A 168 5.77 -8.57 -27.36
C LYS A 168 5.18 -7.21 -27.75
N ASN A 169 5.34 -6.19 -26.90
CA ASN A 169 4.78 -4.86 -27.07
C ASN A 169 3.25 -4.88 -27.30
N GLU A 170 2.56 -5.78 -26.60
CA GLU A 170 1.10 -5.95 -26.68
C GLU A 170 0.34 -4.95 -25.78
N LEU A 171 1.06 -4.28 -24.88
CA LEU A 171 0.50 -3.28 -23.97
C LEU A 171 0.58 -1.88 -24.56
N GLY A 172 -0.55 -1.16 -24.59
CA GLY A 172 -0.59 0.22 -25.03
C GLY A 172 0.04 1.20 -24.03
N ILE A 173 0.28 2.44 -24.49
CA ILE A 173 0.92 3.49 -23.69
C ILE A 173 0.17 3.80 -22.39
N GLU A 174 -1.16 3.62 -22.38
CA GLU A 174 -2.04 3.84 -21.24
C GLU A 174 -1.66 3.01 -20.00
N GLN A 175 -1.04 1.85 -20.22
CA GLN A 175 -0.54 0.99 -19.16
C GLN A 175 0.64 1.60 -18.40
N TYR A 176 1.37 2.51 -19.04
CA TYR A 176 2.59 3.11 -18.51
C TYR A 176 2.37 4.51 -17.94
N ILE A 177 1.17 5.09 -18.09
CA ILE A 177 0.86 6.45 -17.62
C ILE A 177 0.97 6.53 -16.11
N ILE A 178 1.77 7.48 -15.63
CA ILE A 178 1.85 7.91 -14.23
C ILE A 178 1.22 9.30 -14.12
N THR A 179 0.49 9.55 -13.03
CA THR A 179 -0.18 10.85 -12.82
C THR A 179 0.27 11.50 -11.52
N LYS A 180 0.53 12.81 -11.56
CA LYS A 180 0.88 13.57 -10.36
C LYS A 180 0.36 15.00 -10.41
N GLN A 181 -0.21 15.45 -9.29
CA GLN A 181 -0.74 16.80 -9.17
C GLN A 181 0.36 17.79 -8.82
N LEU A 182 0.32 18.97 -9.44
CA LEU A 182 1.17 20.09 -9.07
C LEU A 182 0.61 20.80 -7.82
N THR A 183 1.42 20.96 -6.78
CA THR A 183 1.07 21.72 -5.58
C THR A 183 1.43 23.20 -5.67
N LYS A 184 2.33 23.57 -6.59
CA LYS A 184 2.80 24.93 -6.85
C LYS A 184 2.81 25.20 -8.36
N ALA A 185 3.06 26.43 -8.78
CA ALA A 185 3.27 26.71 -10.20
C ALA A 185 4.58 26.05 -10.67
N PRO A 186 4.68 25.55 -11.92
CA PRO A 186 5.85 24.81 -12.40
C PRO A 186 7.19 25.56 -12.23
N GLN A 187 7.17 26.90 -12.31
CA GLN A 187 8.34 27.77 -12.12
C GLN A 187 8.80 27.87 -10.66
N ASP A 188 7.91 27.65 -9.68
CA ASP A 188 8.18 27.83 -8.25
C ASP A 188 8.75 26.57 -7.58
N TYR A 189 9.02 25.51 -8.36
CA TYR A 189 9.66 24.30 -7.86
C TYR A 189 11.19 24.47 -7.82
N PRO A 190 11.82 24.42 -6.63
CA PRO A 190 13.28 24.55 -6.51
C PRO A 190 14.00 23.40 -7.22
N ASP A 191 13.48 22.17 -7.13
CA ASP A 191 14.11 20.96 -7.68
C ASP A 191 13.40 20.45 -8.94
N ALA A 192 12.95 21.35 -9.80
CA ALA A 192 12.15 21.01 -10.98
C ALA A 192 12.76 19.88 -11.83
N LYS A 193 14.09 19.87 -12.03
CA LYS A 193 14.81 18.86 -12.82
C LYS A 193 14.78 17.46 -12.23
N SER A 194 14.54 17.33 -10.92
CA SER A 194 14.42 16.03 -10.25
C SER A 194 12.99 15.47 -10.30
N GLN A 195 12.02 16.23 -10.81
CA GLN A 195 10.60 15.92 -10.70
C GLN A 195 9.96 15.71 -12.09
N PRO A 196 9.65 14.45 -12.48
CA PRO A 196 9.14 14.13 -13.82
C PRO A 196 7.93 14.98 -14.25
N HIS A 197 6.89 15.00 -13.43
CA HIS A 197 5.67 15.80 -13.65
C HIS A 197 5.92 17.32 -13.79
N VAL A 198 6.98 17.88 -13.17
CA VAL A 198 7.33 19.29 -13.31
C VAL A 198 8.09 19.52 -14.62
N CYS A 199 8.99 18.62 -15.01
CA CYS A 199 9.66 18.64 -16.31
C CYS A 199 8.63 18.60 -17.45
N VAL A 200 7.66 17.69 -17.38
CA VAL A 200 6.59 17.59 -18.37
C VAL A 200 5.72 18.85 -18.38
N ALA A 201 5.32 19.36 -17.21
CA ALA A 201 4.55 20.60 -17.14
C ALA A 201 5.26 21.81 -17.79
N LYS A 202 6.58 21.93 -17.59
CA LYS A 202 7.37 22.99 -18.24
C LYS A 202 7.42 22.81 -19.77
N ALA A 203 7.63 21.58 -20.24
CA ALA A 203 7.60 21.29 -21.68
C ALA A 203 6.23 21.58 -22.31
N MET A 204 5.14 21.31 -21.59
CA MET A 204 3.77 21.67 -22.05
C MET A 204 3.60 23.18 -22.17
N ILE A 205 4.11 23.97 -21.22
CA ILE A 205 4.09 25.44 -21.27
C ILE A 205 4.90 25.96 -22.46
N GLU A 206 6.08 25.39 -22.72
CA GLU A 206 6.91 25.73 -23.89
C GLU A 206 6.20 25.43 -25.22
N GLN A 207 5.31 24.44 -25.23
CA GLN A 207 4.45 24.08 -26.36
C GLN A 207 3.17 24.94 -26.45
N GLY A 208 3.00 25.93 -25.57
CA GLY A 208 1.87 26.85 -25.56
C GLY A 208 0.64 26.37 -24.77
N GLU A 209 0.75 25.27 -24.02
CA GLU A 209 -0.34 24.83 -23.13
C GLU A 209 -0.33 25.59 -21.79
N HIS A 210 -1.51 25.85 -21.24
CA HIS A 210 -1.63 26.53 -19.95
C HIS A 210 -1.67 25.52 -18.80
N VAL A 211 -0.62 25.46 -17.99
CA VAL A 211 -0.50 24.56 -16.83
C VAL A 211 -0.25 25.35 -15.55
N GLY A 212 -1.08 25.13 -14.52
CA GLY A 212 -1.02 25.86 -13.25
C GLY A 212 -1.07 24.97 -12.00
N PRO A 213 -1.02 25.56 -10.80
CA PRO A 213 -1.19 24.83 -9.54
C PRO A 213 -2.51 24.05 -9.53
N GLY A 214 -2.49 22.84 -8.97
CA GLY A 214 -3.64 21.94 -8.92
C GLY A 214 -3.84 21.09 -10.18
N ALA A 215 -3.14 21.38 -11.29
CA ALA A 215 -3.22 20.56 -12.49
C ALA A 215 -2.64 19.16 -12.26
N VAL A 216 -3.30 18.15 -12.82
CA VAL A 216 -2.82 16.76 -12.83
C VAL A 216 -2.05 16.53 -14.12
N ILE A 217 -0.78 16.15 -13.97
CA ILE A 217 0.12 15.94 -15.09
C ILE A 217 0.29 14.44 -15.31
N GLU A 218 0.02 14.01 -16.53
CA GLU A 218 0.27 12.66 -17.01
C GLU A 218 1.64 12.59 -17.69
N TYR A 219 2.40 11.55 -17.41
CA TYR A 219 3.68 11.33 -18.06
C TYR A 219 4.03 9.84 -18.15
N VAL A 220 4.91 9.53 -19.08
CA VAL A 220 5.57 8.22 -19.21
C VAL A 220 7.08 8.41 -19.25
N ILE A 221 7.83 7.41 -18.78
CA ILE A 221 9.29 7.40 -18.86
C ILE A 221 9.72 6.70 -20.15
N CYS A 222 10.53 7.39 -20.95
CA CYS A 222 10.98 6.90 -22.24
C CYS A 222 12.50 6.63 -22.26
N VAL A 223 12.94 5.82 -23.20
CA VAL A 223 14.37 5.63 -23.48
C VAL A 223 14.88 6.87 -24.21
N ASP A 224 15.72 7.66 -23.55
CA ASP A 224 16.46 8.76 -24.16
C ASP A 224 17.88 8.79 -23.59
N GLN A 225 18.85 8.36 -24.41
CA GLN A 225 20.26 8.27 -24.04
C GLN A 225 20.93 9.66 -23.92
N SER A 226 20.31 10.72 -24.45
CA SER A 226 20.81 12.09 -24.34
C SER A 226 20.57 12.70 -22.96
N LYS A 227 19.70 12.08 -22.14
CA LYS A 227 19.32 12.56 -20.82
C LYS A 227 19.85 11.61 -19.75
N SER A 228 20.40 12.20 -18.69
CA SER A 228 21.00 11.43 -17.59
C SER A 228 20.00 11.06 -16.50
N SER A 229 18.97 11.90 -16.28
CA SER A 229 18.00 11.70 -15.21
C SER A 229 16.69 11.11 -15.71
N VAL A 230 16.05 10.25 -14.91
CA VAL A 230 14.71 9.70 -15.19
C VAL A 230 13.68 10.81 -15.41
N SER A 231 13.81 11.91 -14.67
CA SER A 231 12.88 13.03 -14.70
C SER A 231 12.94 13.83 -16.01
N GLU A 232 14.13 13.94 -16.62
CA GLU A 232 14.29 14.54 -17.95
C GLU A 232 13.85 13.61 -19.08
N ARG A 233 13.79 12.30 -18.82
CA ARG A 233 13.26 11.28 -19.74
C ARG A 233 11.74 11.10 -19.63
N ALA A 234 11.08 11.96 -18.87
CA ALA A 234 9.63 11.94 -18.73
C ALA A 234 8.98 12.79 -19.83
N TYR A 235 7.98 12.23 -20.50
CA TYR A 235 7.25 12.90 -21.58
C TYR A 235 5.75 12.74 -21.39
N HIS A 236 5.00 13.73 -21.87
CA HIS A 236 3.55 13.61 -21.93
C HIS A 236 3.15 12.50 -22.94
N PRO A 237 2.14 11.64 -22.66
CA PRO A 237 1.75 10.55 -23.56
C PRO A 237 1.47 10.99 -25.00
N LYS A 238 0.82 12.15 -25.17
CA LYS A 238 0.58 12.76 -26.50
C LYS A 238 1.87 13.05 -27.28
N THR A 239 2.93 13.47 -26.60
CA THR A 239 4.23 13.74 -27.23
C THR A 239 4.87 12.46 -27.74
N VAL A 240 4.78 11.38 -26.96
CA VAL A 240 5.29 10.05 -27.35
C VAL A 240 4.53 9.51 -28.57
N LEU A 241 3.20 9.61 -28.56
CA LEU A 241 2.37 9.17 -29.68
C LEU A 241 2.64 9.95 -30.98
N ARG A 242 2.91 11.26 -30.88
CA ARG A 242 3.29 12.11 -32.03
C ARG A 242 4.70 11.84 -32.56
N ALA A 243 5.57 11.20 -31.78
CA ALA A 243 6.94 10.90 -32.19
C ALA A 243 7.03 9.67 -33.12
N GLU A 244 5.91 9.04 -33.48
CA GLU A 244 5.82 7.96 -34.48
C GLU A 244 6.86 6.85 -34.29
N GLY A 245 7.10 6.45 -33.02
CA GLY A 245 8.01 5.37 -32.66
C GLY A 245 9.48 5.77 -32.48
N MET A 246 9.85 7.05 -32.72
CA MET A 246 11.18 7.57 -32.39
C MET A 246 11.43 7.64 -30.88
N LEU A 247 10.36 7.76 -30.09
CA LEU A 247 10.39 7.80 -28.64
C LEU A 247 9.65 6.58 -28.09
N GLN A 248 10.38 5.70 -27.40
CA GLN A 248 9.84 4.44 -26.88
C GLN A 248 9.81 4.44 -25.36
N VAL A 249 8.83 3.76 -24.77
CA VAL A 249 8.71 3.59 -23.32
C VAL A 249 9.88 2.77 -22.78
N ASP A 250 10.45 3.20 -21.65
CA ASP A 250 11.53 2.47 -20.96
C ASP A 250 10.96 1.31 -20.14
N THR A 251 10.58 0.23 -20.82
CA THR A 251 9.94 -0.95 -20.20
C THR A 251 10.79 -1.55 -19.08
N ALA A 252 12.12 -1.58 -19.23
CA ALA A 252 13.04 -2.05 -18.21
C ALA A 252 12.95 -1.22 -16.91
N TRP A 253 12.86 0.11 -17.03
CA TRP A 253 12.62 0.98 -15.88
C TRP A 253 11.26 0.71 -15.24
N TYR A 254 10.20 0.50 -16.02
CA TYR A 254 8.88 0.16 -15.46
C TYR A 254 8.89 -1.19 -14.71
N MET A 255 9.53 -2.21 -15.25
CA MET A 255 9.67 -3.50 -14.56
C MET A 255 10.36 -3.33 -13.20
N ALA A 256 11.49 -2.64 -13.17
CA ALA A 256 12.32 -2.48 -11.97
C ALA A 256 11.77 -1.47 -10.96
N GLN A 257 11.15 -0.37 -11.41
CA GLN A 257 10.80 0.78 -10.56
C GLN A 257 9.29 0.97 -10.38
N GLN A 258 8.46 0.35 -11.23
CA GLN A 258 7.00 0.46 -11.15
C GLN A 258 6.32 -0.86 -10.78
N LEU A 259 6.75 -2.01 -11.30
CA LEU A 259 6.11 -3.30 -11.02
C LEU A 259 6.75 -4.00 -9.81
N HIS A 260 8.06 -4.20 -9.83
CA HIS A 260 8.73 -4.97 -8.78
C HIS A 260 8.51 -4.41 -7.37
N PRO A 261 8.71 -3.11 -7.06
CA PRO A 261 8.64 -2.64 -5.69
C PRO A 261 7.27 -2.82 -5.00
N PRO A 262 6.12 -2.47 -5.61
CA PRO A 262 4.83 -2.65 -4.96
C PRO A 262 4.41 -4.12 -4.89
N ILE A 263 4.76 -4.92 -5.88
CA ILE A 263 4.47 -6.37 -5.88
C ILE A 263 5.28 -7.07 -4.80
N TRP A 264 6.58 -6.74 -4.68
CA TRP A 264 7.41 -7.27 -3.61
C TRP A 264 6.88 -6.89 -2.23
N ARG A 265 6.44 -5.64 -2.02
CA ARG A 265 5.82 -5.24 -0.75
C ARG A 265 4.56 -6.02 -0.39
N LEU A 266 3.80 -6.51 -1.38
CA LEU A 266 2.66 -7.40 -1.13
C LEU A 266 3.10 -8.82 -0.76
N CYS A 267 4.18 -9.29 -1.39
CA CYS A 267 4.69 -10.65 -1.21
C CYS A 267 5.64 -10.81 -0.01
N GLU A 268 6.24 -9.72 0.49
CA GLU A 268 7.23 -9.72 1.57
C GLU A 268 6.80 -10.48 2.85
N PRO A 269 5.53 -10.45 3.30
CA PRO A 269 5.10 -11.25 4.45
C PRO A 269 4.86 -12.73 4.13
N ILE A 270 4.85 -13.12 2.86
CA ILE A 270 4.51 -14.48 2.42
C ILE A 270 5.78 -15.32 2.47
N GLU A 271 5.82 -16.26 3.41
CA GLU A 271 6.91 -17.22 3.51
C GLU A 271 7.06 -18.01 2.19
N GLY A 272 8.30 -18.15 1.70
CA GLY A 272 8.60 -18.93 0.50
C GLY A 272 8.60 -18.13 -0.81
N ILE A 273 8.36 -16.82 -0.77
CA ILE A 273 8.64 -15.91 -1.90
C ILE A 273 9.85 -15.05 -1.58
N GLU A 274 10.83 -15.03 -2.47
CA GLU A 274 11.99 -14.13 -2.37
C GLU A 274 11.88 -12.96 -3.35
N SER A 275 12.46 -11.81 -2.99
CA SER A 275 12.47 -10.63 -3.89
C SER A 275 13.15 -10.94 -5.22
N ALA A 276 14.16 -11.81 -5.19
CA ALA A 276 14.89 -12.30 -6.35
C ALA A 276 13.99 -13.10 -7.30
N GLN A 277 13.11 -13.97 -6.77
CA GLN A 277 12.16 -14.74 -7.57
C GLN A 277 11.13 -13.85 -8.26
N VAL A 278 10.60 -12.84 -7.55
CA VAL A 278 9.71 -11.83 -8.15
C VAL A 278 10.42 -11.04 -9.25
N ALA A 279 11.69 -10.69 -9.04
CA ALA A 279 12.51 -10.01 -10.05
C ALA A 279 12.73 -10.90 -11.28
N GLU A 280 13.01 -12.18 -11.10
CA GLU A 280 13.20 -13.15 -12.18
C GLU A 280 11.93 -13.30 -13.04
N CYS A 281 10.75 -13.43 -12.41
CA CYS A 281 9.48 -13.50 -13.15
C CYS A 281 9.19 -12.23 -13.97
N LEU A 282 9.71 -11.08 -13.55
CA LEU A 282 9.63 -9.81 -14.29
C LEU A 282 10.78 -9.64 -15.31
N GLY A 283 11.62 -10.66 -15.49
CA GLY A 283 12.80 -10.66 -16.36
C GLY A 283 13.88 -9.65 -15.96
N LEU A 284 14.01 -9.36 -14.66
CA LEU A 284 15.07 -8.54 -14.08
C LEU A 284 16.21 -9.43 -13.56
N ASP A 285 17.40 -8.85 -13.43
CA ASP A 285 18.57 -9.53 -12.85
C ASP A 285 18.37 -9.77 -11.34
N PRO A 286 18.20 -11.03 -10.88
CA PRO A 286 17.88 -11.35 -9.49
C PRO A 286 19.00 -10.95 -8.52
N ALA A 287 20.27 -10.92 -8.99
CA ALA A 287 21.42 -10.60 -8.16
C ALA A 287 21.42 -9.15 -7.65
N LYS A 288 20.65 -8.25 -8.28
CA LYS A 288 20.48 -6.87 -7.81
C LYS A 288 19.52 -6.76 -6.63
N PHE A 289 18.61 -7.72 -6.49
CA PHE A 289 17.55 -7.70 -5.48
C PHE A 289 17.93 -8.49 -4.22
N HIS A 290 18.74 -9.55 -4.36
CA HIS A 290 19.28 -10.31 -3.22
C HIS A 290 20.16 -9.45 -2.29
N ARG A 291 20.94 -8.51 -2.86
CA ARG A 291 21.78 -7.58 -2.09
C ARG A 291 20.97 -6.53 -1.31
N SER A 292 19.81 -6.16 -1.82
CA SER A 292 18.93 -5.18 -1.15
C SER A 292 18.31 -5.76 0.11
N GLU A 293 17.95 -7.05 0.11
CA GLU A 293 17.41 -7.76 1.28
C GLU A 293 18.45 -7.97 2.38
N MET A 294 19.69 -8.31 2.03
CA MET A 294 20.79 -8.44 3.00
C MET A 294 21.14 -7.09 3.67
N ALA A 295 21.03 -5.98 2.94
CA ALA A 295 21.29 -4.66 3.49
C ALA A 295 20.18 -4.17 4.43
N SER A 296 18.91 -4.46 4.13
CA SER A 296 17.78 -4.12 5.01
C SER A 296 17.71 -4.99 6.25
N SER A 297 17.98 -6.30 6.14
CA SER A 297 18.02 -7.22 7.28
C SER A 297 19.19 -6.95 8.24
N ALA A 298 20.34 -6.50 7.72
CA ALA A 298 21.48 -6.09 8.56
C ALA A 298 21.20 -4.82 9.37
N ALA A 299 20.32 -3.93 8.90
CA ALA A 299 19.92 -2.73 9.63
C ALA A 299 18.91 -3.02 10.76
N GLU A 300 18.11 -4.08 10.63
CA GLU A 300 17.14 -4.52 11.66
C GLU A 300 17.76 -5.44 12.73
N GLY A 301 18.91 -6.06 12.46
CA GLY A 301 19.55 -7.06 13.32
C GLY A 301 20.29 -6.54 14.58
N ALA A 302 20.26 -5.24 14.88
CA ALA A 302 21.01 -4.65 16.00
C ALA A 302 20.24 -4.61 17.35
N GLY A 303 19.11 -5.30 17.47
CA GLY A 303 18.34 -5.41 18.72
C GLY A 303 17.90 -6.84 19.00
N SER A 304 18.74 -7.64 19.67
CA SER A 304 18.39 -9.00 20.06
C SER A 304 17.62 -9.04 21.38
N TYR A 305 16.50 -9.77 21.43
CA TYR A 305 16.10 -10.56 22.59
C TYR A 305 15.47 -11.88 22.13
N GLN A 306 15.91 -12.98 22.75
CA GLN A 306 15.49 -14.35 22.49
C GLN A 306 14.12 -14.63 23.12
N ASN A 307 13.18 -15.22 22.37
CA ASN A 307 12.39 -16.36 22.86
C ASN A 307 11.71 -17.14 21.72
N SER A 308 11.35 -18.37 22.05
CA SER A 308 11.17 -19.56 21.22
C SER A 308 10.02 -19.58 20.19
N ALA A 309 10.34 -20.24 19.07
CA ALA A 309 9.54 -21.11 18.19
C ALA A 309 8.12 -20.67 17.76
N ALA A 310 8.03 -20.38 16.45
CA ALA A 310 6.83 -20.35 15.60
C ALA A 310 5.72 -19.36 16.02
N SER A 311 5.97 -18.06 15.78
CA SER A 311 5.00 -16.93 15.74
C SER A 311 5.73 -15.57 15.79
N ALA A 312 6.97 -15.57 16.29
CA ALA A 312 7.69 -14.34 16.67
C ALA A 312 8.09 -13.37 15.52
N ARG A 313 8.11 -13.80 14.24
CA ARG A 313 8.55 -12.94 13.14
C ARG A 313 7.51 -11.89 12.72
N ASP A 314 6.22 -12.17 12.88
CA ASP A 314 5.17 -11.21 12.54
C ASP A 314 4.99 -10.15 13.63
N LEU A 315 5.12 -10.53 14.91
CA LEU A 315 4.93 -9.61 16.04
C LEU A 315 6.11 -8.65 16.27
N SER A 316 7.35 -9.05 15.94
CA SER A 316 8.53 -8.17 16.12
C SER A 316 8.52 -6.94 15.20
N ARG A 317 7.80 -6.99 14.07
CA ARG A 317 7.63 -5.83 13.15
C ARG A 317 6.76 -4.72 13.74
N PHE A 318 6.02 -4.99 14.82
CA PHE A 318 5.07 -4.07 15.45
C PHE A 318 5.46 -3.63 16.87
N ALA A 319 6.63 -4.08 17.38
CA ALA A 319 7.09 -3.84 18.75
C ALA A 319 7.46 -2.38 19.10
N GLY A 320 7.22 -1.42 18.19
CA GLY A 320 7.38 0.03 18.41
C GLY A 320 6.06 0.75 18.62
N ALA A 321 5.17 0.19 19.45
CA ALA A 321 3.92 0.83 19.82
C ALA A 321 4.18 1.96 20.84
N GLU A 322 4.15 3.20 20.33
CA GLU A 322 3.60 4.38 21.04
C GLU A 322 2.34 4.83 20.29
#